data_AF-A0A4Y8YBP9-F1
#
_entry.id   AF-A0A4Y8YBP9-F1
#
_cell.length_a   1.000
_cell.length_b   1.000
_cell.length_c   1.000
_cell.angle_alpha   90.00
_cell.angle_beta   90.00
_cell.angle_gamma   90.00
#
_symmetry.space_group_name_H-M   'P 1'
#
loop_
_entity.id
_entity.type
_entity.pdbx_description
1 polymer ?
#
loop_
_entity_poly.entity_id
_entity_poly.type
_entity_poly.pdbx_seq_one_letter_code
_entity_poly.pdbx_strand_id
1 'polypeptide(L)'
;MTDQIRLTPAAMKLLRAIAKHGDAGVVFYYTPPGQRWRMDGTNYVVSRKTFLQVSSHQVSRGVGLVDVGNDGGDPVRITAAGKAWLEANT
;
A
#
# COMPACT_ATOMS: atom_id res chain seq x y z
N MET A 1 -12.82 -1.55 22.00
CA MET A 1 -12.50 -0.32 21.24
C MET A 1 -11.75 -0.73 19.99
N THR A 2 -12.38 -0.64 18.82
CA THR A 2 -11.75 -0.99 17.55
C THR A 2 -10.92 0.21 17.11
N ASP A 3 -9.60 0.10 17.17
CA ASP A 3 -8.68 1.11 16.65
C ASP A 3 -8.90 1.21 15.13
N GLN A 4 -9.55 2.28 14.69
CA GLN A 4 -9.97 2.45 13.30
C GLN A 4 -8.76 2.95 12.51
N ILE A 5 -8.26 2.15 11.57
CA ILE A 5 -7.16 2.55 10.69
C ILE A 5 -7.60 3.77 9.88
N ARG A 6 -7.04 4.95 10.21
CA ARG A 6 -7.31 6.21 9.51
C ARG A 6 -6.25 6.46 8.44
N LEU A 7 -6.61 6.17 7.19
CA LEU A 7 -5.77 6.45 6.04
C LEU A 7 -5.95 7.89 5.56
N THR A 8 -4.86 8.50 5.08
CA THR A 8 -4.96 9.76 4.33
C THR A 8 -5.62 9.52 2.97
N PRO A 9 -6.21 10.55 2.31
CA PRO A 9 -6.75 10.40 0.95
C PRO A 9 -5.76 9.80 -0.05
N ALA A 10 -4.49 10.18 0.06
CA ALA A 10 -3.41 9.62 -0.76
C ALA A 10 -3.16 8.13 -0.47
N ALA A 11 -3.17 7.72 0.80
CA ALA A 11 -3.02 6.32 1.20
C ALA A 11 -4.22 5.47 0.76
N MET A 12 -5.45 6.00 0.85
CA MET A 12 -6.64 5.34 0.31
C MET A 12 -6.54 5.15 -1.21
N LYS A 13 -6.11 6.18 -1.94
CA LYS A 13 -5.91 6.10 -3.39
C LYS A 13 -4.85 5.05 -3.75
N LEU A 14 -3.76 4.99 -2.99
CA LEU A 14 -2.71 3.97 -3.16
C LEU A 14 -3.27 2.55 -2.92
N LEU A 15 -3.99 2.35 -1.82
CA LEU A 15 -4.58 1.04 -1.50
C LEU A 15 -5.52 0.57 -2.60
N ARG A 16 -6.41 1.46 -3.09
CA ARG A 16 -7.30 1.18 -4.22
C ARG A 16 -6.53 0.92 -5.52
N ALA A 17 -5.43 1.61 -5.76
CA ALA A 17 -4.59 1.37 -6.94
C ALA A 17 -4.00 -0.04 -6.91
N ILE A 18 -3.41 -0.46 -5.79
CA ILE A 18 -2.85 -1.80 -5.62
C ILE A 18 -3.96 -2.86 -5.76
N ALA A 19 -5.14 -2.63 -5.19
CA ALA A 19 -6.28 -3.55 -5.28
C ALA A 19 -6.72 -3.86 -6.71
N LYS A 20 -6.57 -2.92 -7.65
CA LYS A 20 -6.93 -3.15 -9.07
C LYS A 20 -6.08 -4.23 -9.75
N HIS A 21 -4.90 -4.52 -9.22
CA HIS A 21 -4.01 -5.55 -9.75
C HIS A 21 -4.29 -6.95 -9.17
N GLY A 22 -5.21 -7.06 -8.21
CA GLY A 22 -5.60 -8.35 -7.62
C GLY A 22 -4.40 -9.13 -7.06
N ASP A 23 -4.40 -10.45 -7.27
CA ASP A 23 -3.39 -11.35 -6.72
C ASP A 23 -2.06 -11.30 -7.49
N ALA A 24 -2.04 -10.75 -8.71
CA ALA A 24 -0.80 -10.49 -9.44
C ALA A 24 0.10 -9.50 -8.68
N GLY A 25 -0.52 -8.58 -7.93
CA GLY A 25 0.17 -7.51 -7.23
C GLY A 25 0.80 -6.51 -8.19
N VAL A 26 1.60 -5.60 -7.64
CA VAL A 26 2.25 -4.57 -8.44
C VAL A 26 3.61 -4.20 -7.87
N VAL A 27 4.61 -4.11 -8.73
CA VAL A 27 5.98 -3.75 -8.36
C VAL A 27 6.08 -2.24 -8.19
N PHE A 28 6.83 -1.79 -7.19
CA PHE A 28 7.18 -0.39 -7.03
C PHE A 28 8.69 -0.22 -7.03
N TYR A 29 9.17 0.77 -7.78
CA TYR A 29 10.58 1.13 -7.79
C TYR A 29 10.83 2.35 -6.94
N TYR A 30 11.84 2.25 -6.09
CA TYR A 30 12.37 3.40 -5.38
C TYR A 30 13.03 4.37 -6.37
N THR A 31 12.59 5.63 -6.35
CA THR A 31 13.13 6.70 -7.19
C THR A 31 13.88 7.73 -6.32
N PRO A 32 15.21 7.66 -6.22
CA PRO A 32 16.04 8.72 -5.67
C PRO A 32 16.31 9.83 -6.72
N PRO A 33 16.50 11.09 -6.29
CA PRO A 33 16.31 11.63 -4.95
C PRO A 33 14.82 11.89 -4.65
N GLY A 34 14.39 11.66 -3.39
CA GLY A 34 13.06 12.11 -2.96
C GLY A 34 12.20 11.13 -2.17
N GLN A 35 12.72 9.95 -1.80
CA GLN A 35 11.98 8.99 -0.97
C GLN A 35 10.59 8.67 -1.56
N ARG A 36 10.53 8.44 -2.87
CA ARG A 36 9.30 8.17 -3.63
C ARG A 36 9.34 6.77 -4.24
N TRP A 37 8.16 6.20 -4.41
CA TRP A 37 7.94 4.91 -5.03
C TRP A 37 7.10 5.10 -6.28
N ARG A 38 7.59 4.63 -7.43
CA ARG A 38 6.86 4.64 -8.69
C ARG A 38 6.30 3.25 -8.96
N MET A 39 5.02 3.17 -9.25
CA MET A 39 4.36 1.93 -9.66
C MET A 39 4.82 1.54 -11.06
N ASP A 40 5.27 0.29 -11.22
CA ASP A 40 5.75 -0.22 -12.51
C ASP A 40 4.70 -0.09 -13.62
N GLY A 41 5.16 0.14 -14.84
CA GLY A 41 4.29 0.33 -16.01
C GLY A 41 3.45 1.61 -15.99
N THR A 42 3.63 2.50 -15.00
CA THR A 42 2.83 3.73 -14.88
C THR A 42 3.68 4.97 -14.52
N ASN A 43 3.06 6.14 -14.65
CA ASN A 43 3.54 7.40 -14.10
C ASN A 43 3.02 7.66 -12.67
N TYR A 44 2.41 6.66 -12.03
CA TYR A 44 1.87 6.81 -10.69
C TYR A 44 3.00 6.75 -9.66
N VAL A 45 3.16 7.84 -8.91
CA VAL A 45 4.21 8.01 -7.91
C VAL A 45 3.59 8.35 -6.56
N VAL A 46 4.11 7.72 -5.50
CA VAL A 46 3.69 7.96 -4.12
C VAL A 46 4.90 8.23 -3.22
N SER A 47 4.70 9.03 -2.17
CA SER A 47 5.75 9.24 -1.18
C SER A 47 5.96 7.98 -0.33
N ARG A 48 7.18 7.76 0.16
CA ARG A 48 7.48 6.69 1.12
C ARG A 48 6.59 6.77 2.35
N LYS A 49 6.27 7.98 2.84
CA LYS A 49 5.35 8.16 3.98
C LYS A 49 3.95 7.59 3.67
N THR A 50 3.40 7.90 2.50
CA THR A 50 2.10 7.36 2.05
C THR A 50 2.14 5.84 1.92
N PHE A 51 3.23 5.31 1.36
CA PHE A 51 3.42 3.88 1.19
C PHE A 51 3.51 3.16 2.54
N LEU A 52 4.26 3.73 3.49
CA LEU A 52 4.39 3.16 4.82
C LEU A 52 3.05 3.05 5.55
N GLN A 53 2.14 4.03 5.40
CA GLN A 53 0.82 4.02 6.04
C GLN A 53 -0.04 2.80 5.70
N VAL A 54 0.09 2.24 4.51
CA VAL A 54 -0.66 1.05 4.08
C VAL A 54 0.11 -0.25 4.30
N SER A 55 1.44 -0.17 4.38
CA SER A 55 2.32 -1.32 4.60
C SER A 55 2.29 -1.80 6.04
N SER A 56 2.71 -3.06 6.25
CA SER A 56 2.91 -3.67 7.57
C SER A 56 3.84 -2.87 8.49
N HIS A 57 4.70 -2.01 7.93
CA HIS A 57 5.67 -1.20 8.66
C HIS A 57 5.05 -0.11 9.56
N GLN A 58 3.80 0.33 9.34
CA GLN A 58 3.15 1.33 10.19
C GLN A 58 1.75 0.97 10.69
N VAL A 59 1.10 -0.08 10.21
CA VAL A 59 -0.20 -0.46 10.77
C VAL A 59 0.05 -1.04 12.18
N SER A 60 -0.44 -0.35 13.22
CA SER A 60 -0.20 -0.59 14.66
C SER A 60 -0.45 -2.00 15.19
N ARG A 61 -0.85 -2.95 14.34
CA ARG A 61 -1.14 -4.35 14.69
C ARG A 61 -0.21 -5.36 14.04
N GLY A 62 0.82 -4.93 13.30
CA GLY A 62 1.71 -5.84 12.57
C GLY A 62 1.05 -6.52 11.36
N VAL A 63 -0.21 -6.18 11.05
CA VAL A 63 -0.94 -6.65 9.87
C VAL A 63 -1.09 -5.47 8.93
N GLY A 64 -0.24 -5.41 7.91
CA GLY A 64 -0.34 -4.40 6.85
C GLY A 64 -1.62 -4.55 6.04
N LEU A 65 -2.12 -3.45 5.48
CA LEU A 65 -3.19 -3.51 4.46
C LEU A 65 -2.64 -4.01 3.12
N VAL A 66 -1.33 -3.85 2.93
CA VAL A 66 -0.57 -4.46 1.84
C VAL A 66 0.59 -5.29 2.38
N ASP A 67 0.88 -6.37 1.67
CA ASP A 67 2.12 -7.12 1.75
C ASP A 67 3.11 -6.53 0.75
N VAL A 68 4.28 -6.13 1.25
CA VAL A 68 5.35 -5.47 0.49
C VAL A 68 6.47 -6.42 0.09
N GLY A 69 6.34 -7.71 0.42
CA GLY A 69 7.34 -8.74 0.14
C GLY A 69 8.71 -8.41 0.73
N ASN A 70 9.78 -8.81 0.05
CA ASN A 70 11.17 -8.65 0.52
C ASN A 70 11.73 -7.24 0.23
N ASP A 71 11.16 -6.22 0.85
CA ASP A 71 11.64 -4.82 0.87
C ASP A 71 11.88 -4.16 -0.51
N GLY A 72 10.94 -4.37 -1.44
CA GLY A 72 10.80 -3.52 -2.64
C GLY A 72 11.26 -4.12 -3.98
N GLY A 73 11.52 -5.43 -4.03
CA GLY A 73 11.69 -6.18 -5.29
C GLY A 73 10.45 -6.97 -5.72
N ASP A 74 9.62 -7.37 -4.77
CA ASP A 74 8.48 -8.25 -5.01
C ASP A 74 7.19 -7.47 -5.30
N PRO A 75 6.21 -8.08 -5.99
CA PRO A 75 4.91 -7.46 -6.20
C PRO A 75 4.18 -7.22 -4.88
N VAL A 76 3.76 -5.98 -4.68
CA VAL A 76 2.97 -5.53 -3.54
C VAL A 76 1.52 -5.97 -3.74
N ARG A 77 0.92 -6.61 -2.73
CA ARG A 77 -0.44 -7.18 -2.81
C ARG A 77 -1.31 -6.72 -1.65
N ILE A 78 -2.63 -6.65 -1.87
CA ILE A 78 -3.58 -6.37 -0.78
C ILE A 78 -3.69 -7.61 0.12
N THR A 79 -3.58 -7.43 1.43
CA THR A 79 -3.79 -8.51 2.41
C THR A 79 -5.28 -8.75 2.65
N ALA A 80 -5.64 -9.83 3.35
CA ALA A 80 -7.03 -10.04 3.79
C ALA A 80 -7.57 -8.84 4.62
N ALA A 81 -6.74 -8.24 5.47
CA ALA A 81 -7.10 -7.05 6.22
C ALA A 81 -7.32 -5.82 5.31
N GLY A 82 -6.50 -5.66 4.27
CA GLY A 82 -6.69 -4.63 3.25
C GLY A 82 -8.00 -4.81 2.46
N LYS A 83 -8.36 -6.04 2.10
CA LYS A 83 -9.64 -6.35 1.43
C LYS A 83 -10.82 -5.97 2.34
N ALA A 84 -10.82 -6.44 3.59
CA ALA A 84 -11.87 -6.11 4.56
C ALA A 84 -11.96 -4.59 4.84
N TRP A 85 -10.83 -3.89 4.91
CA TRP A 85 -10.83 -2.43 5.09
C TRP A 85 -11.48 -1.72 3.89
N LEU A 86 -11.20 -2.16 2.66
CA LEU A 86 -11.81 -1.59 1.45
C LEU A 86 -13.32 -1.82 1.44
N GLU A 87 -13.79 -3.02 1.77
CA GLU A 87 -15.22 -3.33 1.87
C GLU A 87 -15.94 -2.46 2.90
N ALA A 88 -15.31 -2.18 4.05
CA ALA A 88 -15.87 -1.34 5.09
C ALA A 88 -15.81 0.18 4.80
N ASN A 89 -15.06 0.61 3.77
CA ASN A 89 -14.82 2.02 3.43
C ASN A 89 -15.06 2.31 1.94
N THR A 90 -15.96 1.53 1.32
CA THR A 90 -16.46 1.75 -0.05
C THR A 90 -17.74 2.58 -0.03
#